data_AF-F5XEK9-F1
#
_entry.id   AF-F5XEK9-F1
#
_cell.length_a   1.000
_cell.length_b   1.000
_cell.length_c   1.000
_cell.angle_alpha   90.00
_cell.angle_beta   90.00
_cell.angle_gamma   90.00
#
_symmetry.space_group_name_H-M   'P 1'
#
loop_
_entity.id
_entity.type
_entity.pdbx_description
1 polymer ?
#
loop_
_entity_poly.entity_id
_entity_poly.type
_entity_poly.pdbx_seq_one_letter_code
_entity_poly.pdbx_strand_id
1 'polypeptide(L)'
;MLLPGLVDTHVHVNEPGRTTWEGFATATAAAAAGGTTTVVDMPLNSIPPTISPAALARKRAATSGKLAVDVGFWDGATQTSWPRGQQPARPGQLLG
;
A
#
# COMPACT_ATOMS: atom_id res chain seq x y z
N MET A 1 -22.43 -17.63 13.79
CA MET A 1 -22.66 -17.11 12.42
C MET A 1 -21.40 -17.39 11.62
N LEU A 2 -21.51 -17.96 10.43
CA LEU A 2 -20.37 -18.18 9.53
C LEU A 2 -20.47 -17.14 8.41
N LEU A 3 -19.43 -16.31 8.28
CA LEU A 3 -19.37 -15.24 7.29
C LEU A 3 -18.13 -15.41 6.40
N PRO A 4 -18.14 -14.86 5.17
CA PRO A 4 -16.92 -14.65 4.40
C PRO A 4 -15.94 -13.75 5.16
N GLY A 5 -14.65 -13.90 4.86
CA GLY A 5 -13.62 -13.00 5.40
C GLY A 5 -13.75 -11.58 4.84
N LEU A 6 -13.37 -10.59 5.65
CA LEU A 6 -13.43 -9.19 5.23
C LEU A 6 -12.25 -8.83 4.31
N VAL A 7 -12.48 -7.84 3.46
CA VAL A 7 -11.46 -7.22 2.62
C VAL A 7 -11.30 -5.77 3.05
N ASP A 8 -10.12 -5.42 3.57
CA ASP A 8 -9.78 -4.05 3.96
C ASP A 8 -8.91 -3.40 2.88
N THR A 9 -9.46 -2.42 2.17
CA THR A 9 -8.77 -1.78 1.05
C THR A 9 -7.84 -0.65 1.45
N HIS A 10 -7.72 -0.33 2.75
CA HIS A 10 -7.01 0.85 3.22
C HIS A 10 -6.22 0.58 4.51
N VAL A 11 -5.11 -0.14 4.39
CA VAL A 11 -4.19 -0.36 5.52
C VAL A 11 -2.87 0.39 5.31
N HIS A 12 -2.14 0.62 6.39
CA HIS A 12 -0.83 1.28 6.36
C HIS A 12 0.23 0.39 7.00
N VAL A 13 0.96 -0.37 6.17
CA VAL A 13 2.09 -1.18 6.62
C VAL A 13 3.39 -0.38 6.45
N ASN A 14 4.20 -0.34 7.51
CA ASN A 14 5.39 0.51 7.58
C ASN A 14 6.66 -0.20 7.07
N GLU A 15 6.49 -1.29 6.33
CA GLU A 15 7.57 -2.11 5.78
C GLU A 15 7.59 -2.02 4.24
N PRO A 16 8.76 -1.87 3.60
CA PRO A 16 10.12 -1.73 4.16
C PRO A 16 10.41 -0.36 4.80
N GLY A 17 11.43 -0.31 5.66
CA GLY A 17 12.12 0.94 6.03
C GLY A 17 11.60 1.69 7.27
N ARG A 18 10.45 1.29 7.85
CA ARG A 18 9.94 1.82 9.13
C ARG A 18 9.43 0.68 10.05
N THR A 19 10.16 -0.42 10.05
CA THR A 19 9.80 -1.67 10.74
C THR A 19 9.84 -1.61 12.27
N THR A 20 10.36 -0.53 12.87
CA THR A 20 10.24 -0.30 14.33
C THR A 20 8.82 0.04 14.76
N TRP A 21 7.94 0.39 13.81
CA TRP A 21 6.52 0.59 14.05
C TRP A 21 5.79 -0.75 13.89
N GLU A 22 5.23 -0.99 12.70
CA GLU A 22 4.49 -2.21 12.38
C GLU A 22 4.92 -2.73 11.00
N GLY A 23 5.18 -4.04 10.89
CA GLY A 23 5.56 -4.71 9.64
C GLY A 23 4.48 -5.67 9.13
N PHE A 24 4.77 -6.36 8.03
CA PHE A 24 3.77 -7.25 7.40
C PHE A 24 3.36 -8.42 8.31
N ALA A 25 4.29 -8.96 9.10
CA ALA A 25 3.99 -10.08 9.99
C ALA A 25 2.95 -9.72 11.06
N THR A 26 3.15 -8.59 11.74
CA THR A 26 2.25 -8.15 12.81
C THR A 26 0.93 -7.64 12.25
N ALA A 27 0.96 -6.85 11.17
CA ALA A 27 -0.25 -6.30 10.56
C ALA A 27 -1.18 -7.40 10.03
N THR A 28 -0.63 -8.39 9.31
CA THR A 28 -1.45 -9.48 8.75
C THR A 28 -1.94 -10.46 9.81
N ALA A 29 -1.18 -10.69 10.88
CA ALA A 29 -1.66 -11.49 12.01
C ALA A 29 -2.84 -10.80 12.73
N ALA A 30 -2.77 -9.47 12.91
CA ALA A 30 -3.86 -8.69 13.48
C ALA A 30 -5.12 -8.72 12.58
N ALA A 31 -4.93 -8.58 11.27
CA ALA A 31 -6.03 -8.70 10.29
C ALA A 31 -6.73 -10.06 10.38
N ALA A 32 -5.96 -11.16 10.40
CA ALA A 32 -6.50 -12.51 10.53
C ALA A 32 -7.32 -12.68 11.82
N ALA A 33 -6.80 -12.20 12.96
CA ALA A 33 -7.49 -12.27 14.24
C ALA A 33 -8.80 -11.46 14.25
N GLY A 34 -8.88 -10.38 13.46
CA GLY A 34 -10.07 -9.56 13.28
C GLY A 34 -11.09 -10.10 12.26
N GLY A 35 -10.80 -11.19 11.57
CA GLY A 35 -11.65 -11.77 10.52
C GLY A 35 -11.45 -11.17 9.12
N THR A 36 -10.44 -10.30 8.94
CA THR A 36 -10.02 -9.80 7.64
C THR A 36 -9.10 -10.83 6.98
N THR A 37 -9.44 -11.25 5.76
CA THR A 37 -8.66 -12.26 5.00
C THR A 37 -7.86 -11.66 3.86
N THR A 38 -8.10 -10.38 3.53
CA THR A 38 -7.37 -9.68 2.49
C THR A 38 -7.20 -8.21 2.86
N VAL A 39 -6.00 -7.68 2.71
CA VAL A 39 -5.70 -6.26 2.91
C VAL A 39 -5.06 -5.64 1.66
N VAL A 40 -5.28 -4.35 1.43
CA VAL A 40 -4.62 -3.57 0.37
C VAL A 40 -3.86 -2.42 1.00
N ASP A 41 -2.54 -2.47 0.89
CA ASP A 41 -1.65 -1.54 1.59
C ASP A 41 -1.42 -0.24 0.81
N MET A 42 -1.48 0.89 1.53
CA MET A 42 -1.31 2.23 1.03
C MET A 42 0.16 2.51 0.63
N PRO A 43 0.40 3.39 -0.35
CA PRO A 43 1.71 3.51 -0.97
C PRO A 43 2.73 4.32 -0.13
N LEU A 44 2.29 5.09 0.87
CA LEU A 44 3.10 6.18 1.44
C LEU A 44 3.95 5.81 2.66
N ASN A 45 3.62 4.73 3.39
CA ASN A 45 4.24 4.45 4.70
C ASN A 45 5.58 3.73 4.60
N SER A 46 5.83 3.00 3.52
CA SER A 46 7.09 2.33 3.26
C SER A 46 8.17 3.29 2.75
N ILE A 47 9.44 2.95 2.97
CA ILE A 47 10.59 3.65 2.41
C ILE A 47 11.35 2.68 1.47
N PRO A 48 11.37 2.94 0.15
CA PRO A 48 10.71 4.04 -0.55
C PRO A 48 9.18 3.89 -0.59
N PRO A 49 8.43 4.99 -0.80
CA PRO A 49 7.01 4.91 -1.07
C PRO A 49 6.76 4.19 -2.40
N THR A 50 5.62 3.51 -2.49
CA THR A 50 5.23 2.69 -3.66
C THR A 50 4.69 3.59 -4.76
N ILE A 51 5.59 4.26 -5.47
CA ILE A 51 5.30 5.19 -6.59
C ILE A 51 6.03 4.80 -7.87
N SER A 52 6.63 3.60 -7.90
CA SER A 52 7.36 3.08 -9.05
C SER A 52 7.37 1.54 -9.03
N PRO A 53 7.56 0.89 -10.19
CA PRO A 53 7.67 -0.57 -10.26
C PRO A 53 8.79 -1.14 -9.37
N ALA A 54 9.93 -0.43 -9.27
CA ALA A 54 11.04 -0.83 -8.42
C ALA A 54 10.67 -0.77 -6.92
N ALA A 55 9.95 0.27 -6.50
CA ALA A 55 9.47 0.37 -5.12
C ALA A 55 8.44 -0.72 -4.80
N LEU A 56 7.51 -0.99 -5.72
CA LEU A 56 6.55 -2.09 -5.60
C LEU A 56 7.25 -3.45 -5.48
N ALA A 57 8.26 -3.71 -6.32
CA ALA A 57 9.04 -4.95 -6.26
C ALA A 57 9.75 -5.12 -4.90
N ARG A 58 10.34 -4.04 -4.36
CA ARG A 58 10.95 -4.05 -3.02
C ARG A 58 9.92 -4.33 -1.93
N LYS A 59 8.73 -3.76 -2.05
CA LYS A 59 7.65 -3.95 -1.08
C LYS A 59 7.11 -5.37 -1.09
N ARG A 60 6.92 -5.96 -2.28
CA ARG A 60 6.58 -7.38 -2.46
C ARG A 60 7.67 -8.29 -1.90
N ALA A 61 8.95 -7.98 -2.13
CA ALA A 61 10.04 -8.78 -1.56
C ALA A 61 10.01 -8.76 -0.02
N ALA A 62 9.58 -7.64 0.58
CA ALA A 62 9.50 -7.51 2.03
C ALA A 62 8.42 -8.41 2.67
N THR A 63 7.42 -8.90 1.91
CA THR A 63 6.38 -9.78 2.43
C THR A 63 6.78 -11.25 2.54
N SER A 64 7.89 -11.64 1.91
CA SER A 64 8.29 -13.05 1.78
C SER A 64 8.35 -13.75 3.14
N GLY A 65 7.50 -14.77 3.31
CA GLY A 65 7.44 -15.60 4.53
C GLY A 65 6.80 -14.95 5.75
N LYS A 66 6.07 -13.83 5.60
CA LYS A 66 5.50 -13.08 6.73
C LYS A 66 3.98 -13.00 6.76
N LEU A 67 3.29 -13.36 5.68
CA LEU A 67 1.87 -13.06 5.51
C LEU A 67 0.97 -14.11 6.17
N ALA A 68 0.06 -13.64 7.02
CA ALA A 68 -1.04 -14.46 7.57
C ALA A 68 -2.35 -14.33 6.76
N VAL A 69 -2.46 -13.32 5.90
CA VAL A 69 -3.62 -13.03 5.03
C VAL A 69 -3.14 -12.55 3.66
N ASP A 70 -4.02 -12.50 2.67
CA ASP A 70 -3.67 -12.01 1.33
C ASP A 70 -3.38 -10.51 1.34
N VAL A 71 -2.39 -10.07 0.54
CA VAL A 71 -1.95 -8.67 0.49
C VAL A 71 -1.91 -8.14 -0.95
N GLY A 72 -2.66 -7.07 -1.19
CA GLY A 72 -2.55 -6.20 -2.35
C GLY A 72 -1.78 -4.91 -2.05
N PHE A 73 -1.43 -4.15 -3.08
CA PHE A 73 -0.70 -2.88 -2.96
C PHE A 73 -1.31 -1.81 -3.85
N TRP A 74 -1.53 -0.63 -3.28
CA TRP A 74 -1.78 0.57 -4.04
C TRP A 74 -0.50 1.12 -4.66
N ASP A 75 -0.64 1.76 -5.82
CA ASP A 75 0.38 2.63 -6.39
C ASP A 75 0.06 4.09 -6.02
N GLY A 76 1.09 4.89 -5.79
CA GLY A 76 0.95 6.30 -5.47
C GLY A 76 1.08 7.18 -6.71
N ALA A 77 0.04 7.94 -7.01
CA ALA A 77 0.08 8.96 -8.06
C ALA A 77 0.86 10.19 -7.58
N THR A 78 1.78 10.67 -8.41
CA THR A 78 2.61 11.86 -8.17
C THR A 78 2.67 12.72 -9.43
N GLN A 79 3.31 13.89 -9.40
CA GLN A 79 3.45 14.73 -10.60
C GLN A 79 4.12 14.01 -11.77
N THR A 80 5.01 13.06 -11.48
CA THR A 80 5.76 12.31 -12.50
C THR A 80 5.09 10.99 -12.89
N SER A 81 4.01 10.57 -12.24
CA SER A 81 3.28 9.35 -12.63
C SER A 81 2.40 9.56 -13.87
N TRP A 82 2.16 10.82 -14.24
CA TRP A 82 1.29 11.16 -15.36
C TRP A 82 2.01 11.04 -16.71
N PRO A 83 1.39 10.47 -17.76
CA PRO A 83 1.94 10.51 -19.10
C PRO A 83 2.27 11.94 -19.53
N ARG A 84 3.37 12.10 -20.28
CA ARG A 84 3.79 13.41 -20.78
C ARG A 84 2.63 14.08 -21.53
N GLY A 85 2.32 15.32 -21.15
CA GLY A 85 1.25 16.12 -21.77
C GLY A 85 -0.16 15.87 -21.25
N GLN A 86 -0.36 14.95 -20.29
CA GLN A 86 -1.69 14.71 -19.71
C GLN A 86 -1.84 15.25 -18.28
N GLN A 87 -0.80 15.87 -17.72
CA GLN A 87 -0.79 16.33 -16.33
C GLN A 87 -2.01 17.22 -16.03
N PRO A 88 -2.72 16.98 -14.91
CA PRO A 88 -3.85 17.82 -14.54
C PRO A 88 -3.40 19.27 -14.37
N ALA A 89 -4.26 20.20 -14.79
CA ALA A 89 -4.02 21.63 -14.62
C ALA A 89 -3.76 21.93 -13.14
N ARG A 90 -2.75 22.74 -12.84
CA ARG A 90 -2.46 23.11 -11.44
C ARG A 90 -3.62 23.97 -10.91
N PRO A 91 -4.01 23.82 -9.65
CA PRO A 91 -4.92 24.77 -9.01
C PRO A 91 -4.39 26.19 -9.21
N GLY A 92 -5.18 27.07 -9.84
CA GLY A 92 -4.82 28.46 -10.16
C GLY A 92 -4.33 28.72 -11.60
N GLN A 93 -4.17 27.70 -12.44
CA GLN A 93 -3.67 27.85 -13.81
C GLN A 93 -4.75 28.21 -14.86
N LEU A 94 -6.03 28.30 -14.45
CA LEU A 94 -7.19 28.54 -15.31
C LEU A 94 -7.86 29.92 -15.10
N LEU A 95 -7.22 30.83 -14.35
CA LEU A 95 -7.77 32.15 -14.02
C LEU A 95 -7.04 33.31 -14.75
N GLY A 96 -6.46 33.04 -15.92
CA GLY A 96 -5.78 34.04 -16.76
C GLY A 96 -6.43 34.18 -18.13
#